data_AF-A0A177I8L6-F1
#
_entry.id   AF-A0A177I8L6-F1
#
_cell.length_a   1.000
_cell.length_b   1.000
_cell.length_c   1.000
_cell.angle_alpha   90.00
_cell.angle_beta   90.00
_cell.angle_gamma   90.00
#
_symmetry.space_group_name_H-M   'P 1'
#
loop_
_entity.id
_entity.type
_entity.pdbx_description
1 polymer ?
#
loop_
_entity_poly.entity_id
_entity_poly.type
_entity_poly.pdbx_seq_one_letter_code
_entity_poly.pdbx_strand_id
1 'polypeptide(L)'
;MTTTLFKLAEIAGGEIIGDGETTVEAITLDSRQAEAEYLFAAVPGTRSHGATFAAATSAKAVLTDAAGVEILHRESAEGSFDRPIIVVENIRAVLGEISAEIYGHPTKKLTIFGVTGTSGKTTTTYLLETGLLAAGYSTGLIGTTGTRINRKPVETQLTTPEAPTLQDLFARMVAENVTHVVMEVSSHALELGRVQGVNFAVGGFTNLSQDHLDFHPTMEEYFAAKSKLFLGEEAARNAVVCINDEWGERLADLVDEENRPLTVVSTTGAIAHTGEEGGVAQADAMLRERTRELLVPGTVVAWQQAVQATGEQQVALEINPPENSEIIQAQVPRSFDFELPLPGDFNIANAGLAVGMASAAGIDLDTFIAALTQVAVPGRMQRIDEGQDFVAVVDYAHKPAAIEAVLDTLRSQLDSASVPSREGNGAGRIGVVVGAGGDRDSSKRGLMGAAAANRADFVVVTDDNPRTEDPAPIRQAVMAGAIEAAEKAGRDVEFREIASRAEAIDEVVNWATSGDAVIVVGKGHEVGQLIGETMHHFDDREELARALQSKRTAHLNTPITPEARDTAEDSDERQ
;
A
#
# COMPACT_ATOMS: atom_id res chain seq x y z
N MET A 1 -11.36 20.80 -23.44
CA MET A 1 -11.98 22.14 -23.51
C MET A 1 -10.84 23.12 -23.63
N THR A 2 -10.98 24.22 -24.37
CA THR A 2 -9.92 25.23 -24.47
C THR A 2 -10.07 26.27 -23.37
N THR A 3 -9.02 26.54 -22.61
CA THR A 3 -9.02 27.54 -21.51
C THR A 3 -8.04 28.67 -21.83
N THR A 4 -8.45 29.92 -21.60
CA THR A 4 -7.60 31.10 -21.84
C THR A 4 -6.59 31.29 -20.71
N LEU A 5 -5.42 31.86 -21.03
CA LEU A 5 -4.43 32.20 -20.01
C LEU A 5 -4.95 33.24 -19.02
N PHE A 6 -5.84 34.17 -19.42
CA PHE A 6 -6.52 35.09 -18.50
C PHE A 6 -7.25 34.35 -17.37
N LYS A 7 -8.03 33.33 -17.71
CA LYS A 7 -8.75 32.54 -16.70
C LYS A 7 -7.79 31.79 -15.79
N LEU A 8 -6.73 31.22 -16.35
CA LEU A 8 -5.73 30.48 -15.55
C LEU A 8 -4.95 31.41 -14.62
N ALA A 9 -4.58 32.60 -15.06
CA ALA A 9 -3.91 33.59 -14.22
C ALA A 9 -4.82 34.10 -13.10
N GLU A 10 -6.12 34.30 -13.37
CA GLU A 10 -7.10 34.66 -12.34
C GLU A 10 -7.19 33.57 -11.25
N ILE A 11 -7.33 32.30 -11.65
CA ILE A 11 -7.35 31.15 -10.72
C ILE A 11 -6.05 31.07 -9.90
N ALA A 12 -4.91 31.33 -10.55
CA ALA A 12 -3.61 31.23 -9.93
C ALA A 12 -3.23 32.46 -9.07
N GLY A 13 -4.02 33.55 -9.11
CA GLY A 13 -3.61 34.84 -8.56
C GLY A 13 -2.33 35.39 -9.20
N GLY A 14 -2.09 35.06 -10.47
CA GLY A 14 -0.86 35.38 -11.21
C GLY A 14 -1.01 36.56 -12.18
N GLU A 15 0.13 37.02 -12.69
CA GLU A 15 0.22 38.05 -13.72
C GLU A 15 0.53 37.44 -15.09
N ILE A 16 0.13 38.12 -16.17
CA ILE A 16 0.40 37.67 -17.55
C ILE A 16 1.39 38.60 -18.23
N ILE A 17 2.38 38.01 -18.89
CA ILE A 17 3.26 38.66 -19.85
C ILE A 17 2.92 38.12 -21.25
N GLY A 18 2.52 38.98 -22.18
CA GLY A 18 2.13 38.59 -23.54
C GLY A 18 0.61 38.49 -23.75
N ASP A 19 0.18 37.64 -24.68
CA ASP A 19 -1.23 37.51 -25.08
C ASP A 19 -2.03 36.59 -24.15
N GLY A 20 -2.83 37.18 -23.26
CA GLY A 20 -3.71 36.47 -22.32
C GLY A 20 -4.91 35.76 -22.94
N GLU A 21 -5.28 36.09 -24.19
CA GLU A 21 -6.37 35.40 -24.92
C GLU A 21 -5.91 34.05 -25.50
N THR A 22 -4.61 33.76 -25.45
CA THR A 22 -4.07 32.46 -25.83
C THR A 22 -4.79 31.33 -25.11
N THR A 23 -5.24 30.33 -25.85
CA THR A 23 -5.89 29.13 -25.29
C THR A 23 -4.92 27.96 -25.24
N VAL A 24 -5.05 27.16 -24.18
CA VAL A 24 -4.34 25.89 -24.01
C VAL A 24 -5.35 24.75 -23.80
N GLU A 25 -4.92 23.52 -24.14
CA GLU A 25 -5.76 22.32 -24.05
C GLU A 25 -5.23 21.28 -23.06
N ALA A 26 -3.93 21.36 -22.72
CA ALA A 26 -3.26 20.46 -21.80
C ALA A 26 -2.16 21.17 -21.03
N ILE A 27 -1.61 20.50 -20.01
CA ILE A 27 -0.50 21.01 -19.21
C ILE A 27 0.46 19.88 -18.88
N THR A 28 1.76 20.18 -18.88
CA THR A 28 2.80 19.26 -18.41
C THR A 28 3.93 20.02 -17.72
N LEU A 29 4.64 19.32 -16.84
CA LEU A 29 5.91 19.79 -16.25
C LEU A 29 7.13 19.02 -16.76
N ASP A 30 6.94 18.05 -17.67
CA ASP A 30 8.03 17.34 -18.35
C ASP A 30 8.25 17.95 -19.74
N SER A 31 9.40 18.59 -19.92
CA SER A 31 9.76 19.26 -21.18
C SER A 31 9.81 18.29 -22.36
N ARG A 32 10.02 17.00 -22.11
CA ARG A 32 10.05 15.95 -23.16
C ARG A 32 8.66 15.59 -23.67
N GLN A 33 7.60 15.96 -22.95
CA GLN A 33 6.19 15.69 -23.27
C GLN A 33 5.43 16.94 -23.74
N ALA A 34 6.09 18.09 -23.83
CA ALA A 34 5.43 19.37 -24.10
C ALA A 34 5.15 19.59 -25.60
N GLU A 35 3.87 19.56 -25.96
CA GLU A 35 3.37 19.73 -27.33
C GLU A 35 2.76 21.12 -27.61
N ALA A 36 2.41 21.41 -28.87
CA ALA A 36 2.04 22.74 -29.36
C ALA A 36 0.87 23.42 -28.62
N GLU A 37 -0.11 22.66 -28.11
CA GLU A 37 -1.30 23.19 -27.42
C GLU A 37 -1.18 23.17 -25.89
N TYR A 38 0.02 22.86 -25.37
CA TYR A 38 0.25 22.69 -23.94
C TYR A 38 0.64 24.03 -23.28
N LEU A 39 0.26 24.17 -22.01
CA LEU A 39 0.94 25.02 -21.04
C LEU A 39 2.12 24.24 -20.44
N PHE A 40 3.34 24.76 -20.54
CA PHE A 40 4.49 24.16 -19.87
C PHE A 40 4.69 24.77 -18.48
N ALA A 41 4.54 23.95 -17.44
CA ALA A 41 4.77 24.35 -16.05
C ALA A 41 6.27 24.23 -15.71
N ALA A 42 6.96 25.36 -15.73
CA ALA A 42 8.39 25.48 -15.48
C ALA A 42 8.69 25.55 -13.96
N VAL A 43 8.46 24.45 -13.24
CA VAL A 43 8.60 24.38 -11.77
C VAL A 43 10.08 24.40 -11.33
N PRO A 44 10.46 25.08 -10.22
CA PRO A 44 11.76 24.94 -9.61
C PRO A 44 11.96 23.53 -9.04
N GLY A 45 13.04 22.86 -9.45
CA GLY A 45 13.45 21.56 -8.92
C GLY A 45 14.67 21.65 -8.00
N THR A 46 15.06 20.53 -7.39
CA THR A 46 16.24 20.44 -6.51
C THR A 46 17.58 20.54 -7.25
N ARG A 47 17.58 20.30 -8.57
CA ARG A 47 18.79 20.29 -9.42
C ARG A 47 18.85 21.44 -10.41
N SER A 48 17.71 21.80 -10.99
CA SER A 48 17.58 22.81 -12.03
C SER A 48 16.19 23.41 -12.02
N HIS A 49 16.06 24.64 -12.53
CA HIS A 49 14.77 25.28 -12.72
C HIS A 49 14.13 24.80 -14.05
N GLY A 50 12.83 24.49 -14.06
CA GLY A 50 12.13 24.04 -15.27
C GLY A 50 12.22 25.02 -16.44
N ALA A 51 12.29 26.32 -16.14
CA ALA A 51 12.40 27.39 -17.14
C ALA A 51 13.61 27.26 -18.07
N THR A 52 14.70 26.61 -17.62
CA THR A 52 15.88 26.34 -18.46
C THR A 52 15.56 25.47 -19.68
N PHE A 53 14.49 24.67 -19.61
CA PHE A 53 14.09 23.78 -20.70
C PHE A 53 12.99 24.36 -21.59
N ALA A 54 12.35 25.45 -21.18
CA ALA A 54 11.16 25.96 -21.85
C ALA A 54 11.43 26.29 -23.32
N ALA A 55 12.55 26.92 -23.64
CA ALA A 55 12.94 27.28 -25.02
C ALA A 55 13.02 26.07 -25.98
N ALA A 56 13.35 24.89 -25.47
CA ALA A 56 13.43 23.66 -26.26
C ALA A 56 12.07 22.95 -26.45
N THR A 57 11.02 23.40 -25.74
CA THR A 57 9.67 22.83 -25.85
C THR A 57 8.86 23.50 -26.95
N SER A 58 7.88 22.78 -27.49
CA SER A 58 6.91 23.33 -28.43
C SER A 58 5.67 23.96 -27.78
N ALA A 59 5.59 23.96 -26.45
CA ALA A 59 4.44 24.48 -25.69
C ALA A 59 4.04 25.89 -26.11
N LYS A 60 2.74 26.17 -26.09
CA LYS A 60 2.18 27.46 -26.52
C LYS A 60 2.50 28.59 -25.55
N ALA A 61 2.54 28.26 -24.27
CA ALA A 61 2.71 29.20 -23.17
C ALA A 61 3.50 28.54 -22.02
N VAL A 62 3.99 29.37 -21.09
CA VAL A 62 4.74 28.92 -19.92
C VAL A 62 4.09 29.41 -18.64
N LEU A 63 4.02 28.55 -17.62
CA LEU A 63 3.71 28.92 -16.24
C LEU A 63 5.00 28.87 -15.42
N THR A 64 5.38 29.97 -14.77
CA THR A 64 6.63 30.05 -14.00
C THR A 64 6.55 31.07 -12.88
N ASP A 65 7.58 31.15 -12.04
CA ASP A 65 7.79 32.22 -11.06
C ASP A 65 8.69 33.33 -11.62
N ALA A 66 8.91 34.37 -10.81
CA ALA A 66 9.75 35.51 -11.19
C ALA A 66 11.19 35.10 -11.56
N ALA A 67 11.78 34.14 -10.84
CA ALA A 67 13.13 33.64 -11.14
C ALA A 67 13.17 32.93 -12.49
N GLY A 68 12.13 32.16 -12.82
CA GLY A 68 12.02 31.53 -14.12
C GLY A 68 11.84 32.53 -15.25
N VAL A 69 11.15 33.66 -15.06
CA VAL A 69 11.09 34.75 -16.06
C VAL A 69 12.50 35.26 -16.40
N GLU A 70 13.34 35.49 -15.39
CA GLU A 70 14.74 35.90 -15.62
C GLU A 70 15.54 34.86 -16.42
N ILE A 71 15.31 33.56 -16.15
CA ILE A 71 15.92 32.46 -16.89
C ILE A 71 15.44 32.48 -18.35
N LEU A 72 14.15 32.62 -18.60
CA LEU A 72 13.58 32.67 -19.96
C LEU A 72 14.18 33.81 -20.78
N HIS A 73 14.34 35.00 -20.20
CA HIS A 73 14.97 36.13 -20.88
C HIS A 73 16.45 35.90 -21.16
N ARG A 74 17.19 35.31 -20.21
CA ARG A 74 18.62 35.05 -20.38
C ARG A 74 18.92 33.98 -21.42
N GLU A 75 18.13 32.92 -21.46
CA GLU A 75 18.32 31.79 -22.38
C GLU A 75 17.76 32.05 -23.79
N SER A 76 16.96 33.11 -23.96
CA SER A 76 16.47 33.50 -25.29
C SER A 76 17.59 34.11 -26.13
N ALA A 77 17.81 33.56 -27.33
CA ALA A 77 18.83 34.01 -28.27
C ALA A 77 18.67 35.49 -28.70
N GLU A 78 17.45 36.03 -28.64
CA GLU A 78 17.12 37.42 -29.01
C GLU A 78 16.88 38.33 -27.80
N GLY A 79 17.02 37.82 -26.56
CA GLY A 79 16.80 38.57 -25.32
C GLY A 79 15.32 38.78 -24.94
N SER A 80 14.37 38.38 -25.80
CA SER A 80 12.93 38.30 -25.48
C SER A 80 12.43 36.87 -25.63
N PHE A 81 11.58 36.42 -24.70
CA PHE A 81 10.88 35.15 -24.83
C PHE A 81 9.52 35.41 -25.47
N ASP A 82 9.27 34.85 -26.66
CA ASP A 82 8.16 35.30 -27.53
C ASP A 82 6.81 34.64 -27.24
N ARG A 83 6.77 33.68 -26.30
CA ARG A 83 5.52 33.01 -25.90
C ARG A 83 4.93 33.65 -24.65
N PRO A 84 3.60 33.69 -24.51
CA PRO A 84 2.95 34.18 -23.31
C PRO A 84 3.38 33.43 -22.05
N ILE A 85 3.46 34.15 -20.94
CA ILE A 85 3.91 33.64 -19.64
C ILE A 85 2.85 33.98 -18.58
N ILE A 86 2.45 33.00 -17.79
CA ILE A 86 1.77 33.21 -16.50
C ILE A 86 2.84 33.20 -15.42
N VAL A 87 2.91 34.29 -14.64
CA VAL A 87 3.85 34.48 -13.55
C VAL A 87 3.12 34.37 -12.22
N VAL A 88 3.56 33.46 -11.36
CA VAL A 88 2.97 33.20 -10.04
C VAL A 88 4.04 33.18 -8.96
N GLU A 89 3.67 33.43 -7.70
CA GLU A 89 4.62 33.40 -6.59
C GLU A 89 5.09 31.97 -6.28
N ASN A 90 4.15 31.02 -6.22
CA ASN A 90 4.44 29.61 -5.94
C ASN A 90 3.73 28.72 -6.95
N ILE A 91 4.48 28.21 -7.92
CA ILE A 91 3.95 27.37 -9.00
C ILE A 91 3.31 26.09 -8.44
N ARG A 92 3.92 25.46 -7.42
CA ARG A 92 3.40 24.20 -6.85
C ARG A 92 2.03 24.39 -6.21
N ALA A 93 1.81 25.51 -5.53
CA ALA A 93 0.56 25.81 -4.84
C ALA A 93 -0.64 26.02 -5.77
N VAL A 94 -0.41 26.34 -7.05
CA VAL A 94 -1.47 26.62 -8.04
C VAL A 94 -1.57 25.54 -9.12
N LEU A 95 -0.58 24.64 -9.22
CA LEU A 95 -0.45 23.70 -10.32
C LEU A 95 -1.64 22.73 -10.39
N GLY A 96 -2.15 22.28 -9.24
CA GLY A 96 -3.31 21.41 -9.15
C GLY A 96 -4.58 22.05 -9.70
N GLU A 97 -4.91 23.25 -9.22
CA GLU A 97 -6.12 23.99 -9.64
C GLU A 97 -6.08 24.39 -11.12
N ILE A 98 -4.92 24.88 -11.60
CA ILE A 98 -4.73 25.18 -13.03
C ILE A 98 -4.92 23.91 -13.88
N SER A 99 -4.36 22.78 -13.43
CA SER A 99 -4.50 21.51 -14.14
C SER A 99 -5.97 21.06 -14.14
N ALA A 100 -6.65 21.12 -13.00
CA ALA A 100 -8.06 20.77 -12.88
C ALA A 100 -8.92 21.62 -13.83
N GLU A 101 -8.65 22.93 -13.92
CA GLU A 101 -9.37 23.82 -14.83
C GLU A 101 -9.16 23.45 -16.31
N ILE A 102 -7.91 23.23 -16.75
CA ILE A 102 -7.59 22.85 -18.14
C ILE A 102 -8.33 21.58 -18.54
N TYR A 103 -8.34 20.58 -17.66
CA TYR A 103 -9.01 19.30 -17.90
C TYR A 103 -10.52 19.32 -17.58
N GLY A 104 -11.09 20.47 -17.20
CA GLY A 104 -12.54 20.64 -17.01
C GLY A 104 -13.09 19.98 -15.74
N HIS A 105 -12.31 20.01 -14.65
CA HIS A 105 -12.63 19.49 -13.32
C HIS A 105 -13.10 18.02 -13.34
N PRO A 106 -12.30 17.08 -13.88
CA PRO A 106 -12.76 15.71 -14.13
C PRO A 106 -13.18 14.97 -12.86
N THR A 107 -12.55 15.27 -11.73
CA THR A 107 -12.84 14.67 -10.42
C THR A 107 -14.24 15.00 -9.89
N LYS A 108 -14.89 16.07 -10.36
CA LYS A 108 -16.30 16.37 -10.03
C LYS A 108 -17.30 15.37 -10.64
N LYS A 109 -16.86 14.54 -11.59
CA LYS A 109 -17.66 13.51 -12.27
C LYS A 109 -17.34 12.09 -11.80
N LEU A 110 -16.43 11.94 -10.86
CA LEU A 110 -15.91 10.67 -10.36
C LEU A 110 -16.11 10.58 -8.84
N THR A 111 -16.31 9.38 -8.33
CA THR A 111 -16.21 9.10 -6.89
C THR A 111 -14.77 8.72 -6.57
N ILE A 112 -14.00 9.65 -5.99
CA ILE A 112 -12.57 9.44 -5.68
C ILE A 112 -12.40 9.01 -4.21
N PHE A 113 -11.74 7.87 -3.99
CA PHE A 113 -11.26 7.40 -2.69
C PHE A 113 -9.75 7.66 -2.59
N GLY A 114 -9.33 8.45 -1.61
CA GLY A 114 -7.92 8.69 -1.31
C GLY A 114 -7.49 7.94 -0.05
N VAL A 115 -6.46 7.10 -0.13
CA VAL A 115 -5.92 6.38 1.04
C VAL A 115 -4.52 6.88 1.38
N THR A 116 -4.33 7.37 2.60
CA THR A 116 -3.03 7.74 3.16
C THR A 116 -2.70 6.97 4.44
N GLY A 117 -1.45 7.11 4.87
CA GLY A 117 -0.85 6.41 6.02
C GLY A 117 0.54 5.88 5.72
N THR A 118 1.26 5.36 6.72
CA THR A 118 2.60 4.78 6.53
C THR A 118 2.47 3.44 5.80
N SER A 119 1.71 2.50 6.37
CA SER A 119 1.51 1.15 5.83
C SER A 119 0.04 0.90 5.45
N GLY A 120 -0.24 -0.10 4.62
CA GLY A 120 -1.61 -0.53 4.30
C GLY A 120 -2.30 0.19 3.13
N LYS A 121 -1.77 1.33 2.63
CA LYS A 121 -2.35 2.07 1.48
C LYS A 121 -2.69 1.14 0.30
N THR A 122 -1.69 0.44 -0.22
CA THR A 122 -1.86 -0.51 -1.34
C THR A 122 -2.88 -1.61 -1.03
N THR A 123 -2.86 -2.16 0.19
CA THR A 123 -3.80 -3.23 0.56
C THR A 123 -5.25 -2.71 0.58
N THR A 124 -5.48 -1.57 1.25
CA THR A 124 -6.79 -0.92 1.31
C THR A 124 -7.29 -0.51 -0.09
N THR A 125 -6.42 -0.02 -0.98
CA THR A 125 -6.85 0.34 -2.33
C THR A 125 -7.27 -0.87 -3.16
N TYR A 126 -6.63 -2.03 -2.98
CA TYR A 126 -7.04 -3.28 -3.64
C TYR A 126 -8.34 -3.86 -3.06
N LEU A 127 -8.54 -3.78 -1.74
CA LEU A 127 -9.80 -4.17 -1.08
C LEU A 127 -10.96 -3.33 -1.63
N LEU A 128 -10.78 -2.01 -1.71
CA LEU A 128 -11.74 -1.08 -2.33
C LEU A 128 -11.99 -1.40 -3.80
N GLU A 129 -10.96 -1.55 -4.63
CA GLU A 129 -11.12 -1.87 -6.06
C GLU A 129 -11.88 -3.19 -6.24
N THR A 130 -11.56 -4.21 -5.45
CA THR A 130 -12.19 -5.54 -5.53
C THR A 130 -13.68 -5.46 -5.20
N GLY A 131 -14.04 -4.84 -4.08
CA GLY A 131 -15.43 -4.69 -3.68
C GLY A 131 -16.24 -3.78 -4.62
N LEU A 132 -15.65 -2.68 -5.12
CA LEU A 132 -16.30 -1.78 -6.09
C LEU A 132 -16.59 -2.48 -7.43
N LEU A 133 -15.65 -3.27 -7.93
CA LEU A 133 -15.85 -4.03 -9.16
C LEU A 133 -16.95 -5.09 -9.00
N ALA A 134 -17.00 -5.76 -7.84
CA ALA A 134 -18.06 -6.72 -7.53
C ALA A 134 -19.44 -6.05 -7.43
N ALA A 135 -19.49 -4.84 -6.87
CA ALA A 135 -20.70 -4.02 -6.82
C ALA A 135 -21.10 -3.41 -8.19
N GLY A 136 -20.37 -3.74 -9.27
CA GLY A 136 -20.74 -3.39 -10.65
C GLY A 136 -20.23 -2.01 -11.12
N TYR A 137 -19.32 -1.38 -10.37
CA TYR A 137 -18.74 -0.10 -10.76
C TYR A 137 -17.57 -0.26 -11.72
N SER A 138 -17.36 0.73 -12.58
CA SER A 138 -16.15 0.86 -13.40
C SER A 138 -15.09 1.62 -12.59
N THR A 139 -13.90 1.02 -12.45
CA THR A 139 -12.87 1.50 -11.53
C THR A 139 -11.59 1.95 -12.23
N GLY A 140 -10.96 2.99 -11.67
CA GLY A 140 -9.55 3.30 -11.83
C GLY A 140 -8.79 3.01 -10.54
N LEU A 141 -7.56 2.54 -10.64
CA LEU A 141 -6.64 2.40 -9.50
C LEU A 141 -5.34 3.13 -9.77
N ILE A 142 -4.86 3.92 -8.81
CA ILE A 142 -3.60 4.67 -8.91
C ILE A 142 -2.78 4.36 -7.65
N GLY A 143 -1.60 3.77 -7.80
CA GLY A 143 -0.81 3.40 -6.64
C GLY A 143 0.54 2.78 -6.96
N THR A 144 1.16 2.20 -5.93
CA THR A 144 2.55 1.71 -5.96
C THR A 144 2.72 0.54 -6.92
N THR A 145 1.71 -0.32 -7.05
CA THR A 145 1.70 -1.46 -7.99
C THR A 145 1.44 -1.04 -9.44
N GLY A 146 1.39 0.27 -9.71
CA GLY A 146 1.05 0.84 -11.01
C GLY A 146 -0.39 1.34 -11.09
N THR A 147 -0.66 2.05 -12.18
CA THR A 147 -1.96 2.64 -12.49
C THR A 147 -2.76 1.72 -13.42
N ARG A 148 -4.07 1.62 -13.19
CA ARG A 148 -4.99 0.80 -13.99
C ARG A 148 -6.28 1.56 -14.28
N ILE A 149 -6.81 1.40 -15.48
CA ILE A 149 -8.16 1.81 -15.88
C ILE A 149 -8.91 0.55 -16.28
N ASN A 150 -10.00 0.20 -15.59
CA ASN A 150 -10.74 -1.04 -15.83
C ASN A 150 -9.81 -2.27 -15.89
N ARG A 151 -8.91 -2.39 -14.90
CA ARG A 151 -7.84 -3.40 -14.80
C ARG A 151 -6.79 -3.42 -15.93
N LYS A 152 -6.85 -2.50 -16.90
CA LYS A 152 -5.82 -2.36 -17.93
C LYS A 152 -4.69 -1.46 -17.42
N PRO A 153 -3.41 -1.90 -17.47
CA PRO A 153 -2.29 -1.07 -17.04
C PRO A 153 -2.19 0.24 -17.83
N VAL A 154 -1.81 1.30 -17.12
CA VAL A 154 -1.42 2.60 -17.64
C VAL A 154 -0.07 2.97 -17.04
N GLU A 155 0.84 3.48 -17.86
CA GLU A 155 2.20 3.79 -17.43
C GLU A 155 2.22 5.02 -16.51
N THR A 156 2.80 4.86 -15.31
CA THR A 156 3.02 5.94 -14.34
C THR A 156 4.30 5.69 -13.56
N GLN A 157 5.05 6.75 -13.22
CA GLN A 157 6.37 6.64 -12.57
C GLN A 157 6.34 6.77 -11.04
N LEU A 158 5.30 7.39 -10.47
CA LEU A 158 5.20 7.69 -9.04
C LEU A 158 3.96 7.03 -8.44
N THR A 159 4.02 6.66 -7.16
CA THR A 159 2.85 6.17 -6.38
C THR A 159 1.66 7.10 -6.49
N THR A 160 1.93 8.42 -6.41
CA THR A 160 0.97 9.48 -6.70
C THR A 160 1.61 10.39 -7.76
N PRO A 161 1.10 10.39 -9.01
CA PRO A 161 1.60 11.25 -10.09
C PRO A 161 1.58 12.74 -9.74
N GLU A 162 2.35 13.55 -10.47
CA GLU A 162 2.29 15.01 -10.38
C GLU A 162 0.93 15.53 -10.87
N ALA A 163 0.51 16.69 -10.37
CA ALA A 163 -0.83 17.26 -10.59
C ALA A 163 -1.29 17.29 -12.06
N PRO A 164 -0.47 17.74 -13.04
CA PRO A 164 -0.85 17.74 -14.45
C PRO A 164 -1.19 16.34 -14.98
N THR A 165 -0.34 15.35 -14.69
CA THR A 165 -0.54 13.96 -15.10
C THR A 165 -1.75 13.34 -14.42
N LEU A 166 -1.99 13.69 -13.14
CA LEU A 166 -3.10 13.16 -12.38
C LEU A 166 -4.45 13.66 -12.94
N GLN A 167 -4.56 14.95 -13.25
CA GLN A 167 -5.78 15.52 -13.83
C GLN A 167 -6.06 15.04 -15.26
N ASP A 168 -5.01 14.89 -16.09
CA ASP A 168 -5.12 14.26 -17.41
C ASP A 168 -5.64 12.82 -17.30
N LEU A 169 -5.06 12.04 -16.39
CA LEU A 169 -5.49 10.67 -16.13
C LEU A 169 -6.96 10.59 -15.71
N PHE A 170 -7.43 11.48 -14.83
CA PHE A 170 -8.85 11.56 -14.47
C PHE A 170 -9.74 11.93 -15.67
N ALA A 171 -9.31 12.87 -16.52
CA ALA A 171 -10.06 13.24 -17.72
C ALA A 171 -10.18 12.06 -18.69
N ARG A 172 -9.10 11.28 -18.86
CA ARG A 172 -9.11 10.03 -19.61
C ARG A 172 -10.05 8.99 -18.98
N MET A 173 -10.00 8.81 -17.66
CA MET A 173 -10.92 7.90 -16.94
C MET A 173 -12.38 8.28 -17.17
N VAL A 174 -12.73 9.57 -17.12
CA VAL A 174 -14.08 10.07 -17.45
C VAL A 174 -14.45 9.73 -18.90
N ALA A 175 -13.54 9.93 -19.85
CA ALA A 175 -13.78 9.59 -21.26
C ALA A 175 -13.97 8.08 -21.49
N GLU A 176 -13.33 7.25 -20.66
CA GLU A 176 -13.47 5.79 -20.65
C GLU A 176 -14.66 5.29 -19.79
N ASN A 177 -15.52 6.19 -19.30
CA ASN A 177 -16.70 5.91 -18.46
C ASN A 177 -16.39 5.24 -17.11
N VAL A 178 -15.20 5.48 -16.56
CA VAL A 178 -14.90 5.16 -15.17
C VAL A 178 -15.81 5.98 -14.26
N THR A 179 -16.31 5.37 -13.19
CA THR A 179 -17.18 6.05 -12.22
C THR A 179 -16.51 6.21 -10.86
N HIS A 180 -15.64 5.27 -10.47
CA HIS A 180 -14.98 5.26 -9.17
C HIS A 180 -13.46 5.20 -9.37
N VAL A 181 -12.70 5.96 -8.59
CA VAL A 181 -11.24 5.86 -8.60
C VAL A 181 -10.75 5.66 -7.18
N VAL A 182 -9.87 4.69 -7.01
CA VAL A 182 -9.20 4.41 -5.76
C VAL A 182 -7.73 4.76 -5.91
N MET A 183 -7.20 5.62 -5.04
CA MET A 183 -5.82 6.06 -5.17
C MET A 183 -5.05 6.09 -3.86
N GLU A 184 -3.78 5.73 -3.93
CA GLU A 184 -2.81 5.96 -2.87
C GLU A 184 -2.39 7.44 -2.86
N VAL A 185 -2.53 8.08 -1.71
CA VAL A 185 -2.16 9.47 -1.48
C VAL A 185 -0.94 9.50 -0.55
N SER A 186 0.26 9.63 -1.13
CA SER A 186 1.49 9.72 -0.33
C SER A 186 1.61 11.06 0.40
N SER A 187 2.36 11.12 1.51
CA SER A 187 2.63 12.39 2.19
C SER A 187 3.40 13.38 1.32
N HIS A 188 4.28 12.87 0.45
CA HIS A 188 4.99 13.68 -0.54
C HIS A 188 4.01 14.34 -1.52
N ALA A 189 2.94 13.64 -1.92
CA ALA A 189 1.95 14.19 -2.83
C ALA A 189 1.13 15.32 -2.18
N LEU A 190 0.77 15.15 -0.90
CA LEU A 190 0.08 16.19 -0.12
C LEU A 190 0.99 17.39 0.13
N GLU A 191 2.27 17.15 0.43
CA GLU A 191 3.22 18.24 0.69
C GLU A 191 3.59 19.03 -0.58
N LEU A 192 3.72 18.35 -1.72
CA LEU A 192 4.12 18.95 -2.99
C LEU A 192 2.93 19.47 -3.82
N GLY A 193 1.71 19.43 -3.28
CA GLY A 193 0.50 19.94 -3.96
C GLY A 193 0.02 19.08 -5.14
N ARG A 194 0.43 17.80 -5.23
CA ARG A 194 0.11 16.94 -6.38
C ARG A 194 -1.37 16.57 -6.49
N VAL A 195 -2.07 16.57 -5.37
CA VAL A 195 -3.49 16.23 -5.29
C VAL A 195 -4.39 17.45 -5.10
N GLN A 196 -3.85 18.66 -5.22
CA GLN A 196 -4.66 19.88 -5.27
C GLN A 196 -5.57 19.84 -6.51
N GLY A 197 -6.79 20.38 -6.40
CA GLY A 197 -7.82 20.26 -7.43
C GLY A 197 -8.48 18.88 -7.54
N VAL A 198 -8.23 17.96 -6.60
CA VAL A 198 -8.91 16.66 -6.54
C VAL A 198 -10.08 16.71 -5.58
N ASN A 199 -11.29 16.45 -6.07
CA ASN A 199 -12.49 16.34 -5.25
C ASN A 199 -12.61 14.92 -4.65
N PHE A 200 -12.07 14.73 -3.44
CA PHE A 200 -12.17 13.45 -2.74
C PHE A 200 -13.57 13.22 -2.15
N ALA A 201 -14.20 12.12 -2.54
CA ALA A 201 -15.45 11.68 -1.93
C ALA A 201 -15.21 11.09 -0.53
N VAL A 202 -14.14 10.31 -0.38
CA VAL A 202 -13.77 9.66 0.87
C VAL A 202 -12.24 9.67 1.05
N GLY A 203 -11.77 10.10 2.21
CA GLY A 203 -10.39 9.98 2.65
C GLY A 203 -10.26 8.85 3.66
N GLY A 204 -9.25 8.00 3.51
CA GLY A 204 -8.95 6.87 4.42
C GLY A 204 -7.58 7.04 5.06
N PHE A 205 -7.50 6.98 6.38
CA PHE A 205 -6.24 6.97 7.14
C PHE A 205 -6.00 5.58 7.74
N THR A 206 -4.88 4.94 7.39
CA THR A 206 -4.54 3.61 7.90
C THR A 206 -3.80 3.62 9.23
N ASN A 207 -2.65 4.29 9.30
CA ASN A 207 -1.77 4.39 10.47
C ASN A 207 -0.64 5.40 10.22
N LEU A 208 0.08 5.76 11.29
CA LEU A 208 1.35 6.47 11.18
C LEU A 208 2.44 5.83 12.05
N SER A 209 3.57 5.55 11.43
CA SER A 209 4.81 5.12 12.09
C SER A 209 6.01 5.74 11.39
N GLN A 210 7.18 5.67 12.03
CA GLN A 210 8.41 6.31 11.54
C GLN A 210 8.79 5.81 10.14
N ASP A 211 8.64 6.70 9.15
CA ASP A 211 9.10 6.53 7.78
C ASP A 211 9.30 7.92 7.15
N HIS A 212 10.01 7.99 6.03
CA HIS A 212 10.18 9.22 5.22
C HIS A 212 10.78 10.43 5.96
N LEU A 213 11.55 10.21 7.03
CA LEU A 213 12.20 11.29 7.78
C LEU A 213 13.38 11.95 7.03
N ASP A 214 13.78 11.38 5.90
CA ASP A 214 14.68 11.99 4.92
C ASP A 214 14.03 13.15 4.16
N PHE A 215 12.69 13.18 4.12
CA PHE A 215 11.91 14.26 3.51
C PHE A 215 11.17 15.11 4.55
N HIS A 216 10.55 14.47 5.55
CA HIS A 216 9.86 15.14 6.65
C HIS A 216 10.81 15.27 7.85
N PRO A 217 11.25 16.47 8.25
CA PRO A 217 12.20 16.65 9.36
C PRO A 217 11.74 16.03 10.69
N THR A 218 10.42 15.95 10.91
CA THR A 218 9.83 15.44 12.15
C THR A 218 8.59 14.57 11.89
N MET A 219 8.24 13.72 12.87
CA MET A 219 6.97 12.97 12.83
C MET A 219 5.75 13.88 12.83
N GLU A 220 5.83 15.04 13.48
CA GLU A 220 4.76 16.05 13.48
C GLU A 220 4.54 16.64 12.08
N GLU A 221 5.61 16.97 11.35
CA GLU A 221 5.49 17.43 9.97
C GLU A 221 4.95 16.33 9.04
N TYR A 222 5.39 15.09 9.26
CA TYR A 222 4.87 13.94 8.51
C TYR A 222 3.37 13.70 8.77
N PHE A 223 2.93 13.83 10.02
CA PHE A 223 1.53 13.80 10.41
C PHE A 223 0.74 14.94 9.76
N ALA A 224 1.20 16.18 9.92
CA ALA A 224 0.57 17.36 9.36
C ALA A 224 0.39 17.25 7.84
N ALA A 225 1.39 16.72 7.13
CA ALA A 225 1.28 16.47 5.70
C ALA A 225 0.15 15.50 5.35
N LYS A 226 -0.04 14.41 6.11
CA LYS A 226 -1.14 13.46 5.88
C LYS A 226 -2.51 14.01 6.27
N SER A 227 -2.57 14.80 7.35
CA SER A 227 -3.81 15.40 7.86
C SER A 227 -4.45 16.36 6.85
N LYS A 228 -3.69 16.90 5.89
CA LYS A 228 -4.20 17.70 4.76
C LYS A 228 -5.29 17.01 3.92
N LEU A 229 -5.37 15.67 3.94
CA LEU A 229 -6.46 14.95 3.25
C LEU A 229 -7.80 15.01 4.00
N PHE A 230 -7.79 15.41 5.28
CA PHE A 230 -8.95 15.34 6.19
C PHE A 230 -9.33 16.68 6.79
N LEU A 231 -8.40 17.65 6.80
CA LEU A 231 -8.55 18.96 7.41
C LEU A 231 -8.42 20.08 6.37
N GLY A 232 -9.10 21.20 6.58
CA GLY A 232 -9.04 22.37 5.69
C GLY A 232 -9.87 22.26 4.39
N GLU A 233 -9.73 23.23 3.50
CA GLU A 233 -10.66 23.43 2.37
C GLU A 233 -10.67 22.27 1.36
N GLU A 234 -9.52 21.63 1.13
CA GLU A 234 -9.36 20.52 0.18
C GLU A 234 -9.61 19.13 0.81
N ALA A 235 -10.04 19.08 2.07
CA ALA A 235 -10.30 17.83 2.75
C ALA A 235 -11.38 16.99 2.05
N ALA A 236 -11.24 15.67 2.14
CA ALA A 236 -12.23 14.74 1.65
C ALA A 236 -13.60 14.98 2.31
N ARG A 237 -14.67 14.76 1.53
CA ARG A 237 -16.05 14.98 2.02
C ARG A 237 -16.41 14.09 3.20
N ASN A 238 -15.90 12.86 3.22
CA ASN A 238 -16.03 11.93 4.34
C ASN A 238 -14.65 11.45 4.78
N ALA A 239 -14.40 11.46 6.08
CA ALA A 239 -13.19 10.92 6.68
C ALA A 239 -13.45 9.54 7.27
N VAL A 240 -12.59 8.57 6.95
CA VAL A 240 -12.55 7.26 7.62
C VAL A 240 -11.17 7.06 8.21
N VAL A 241 -11.08 6.95 9.54
CA VAL A 241 -9.81 6.99 10.26
C VAL A 241 -9.66 5.73 11.11
N CYS A 242 -8.60 4.96 10.89
CA CYS A 242 -8.23 3.87 11.78
C CYS A 242 -7.56 4.43 13.04
N ILE A 243 -8.13 4.12 14.21
CA ILE A 243 -7.73 4.64 15.53
C ILE A 243 -6.98 3.59 16.37
N ASN A 244 -6.29 2.66 15.70
CA ASN A 244 -5.48 1.63 16.38
C ASN A 244 -4.13 2.18 16.90
N ASP A 245 -3.77 3.41 16.54
CA ASP A 245 -2.57 4.10 17.01
C ASP A 245 -2.90 5.54 17.45
N GLU A 246 -1.97 6.15 18.20
CA GLU A 246 -2.11 7.48 18.78
C GLU A 246 -2.31 8.60 17.72
N TRP A 247 -1.81 8.40 16.49
CA TRP A 247 -1.93 9.37 15.41
C TRP A 247 -3.30 9.30 14.76
N GLY A 248 -3.86 8.10 14.65
CA GLY A 248 -5.23 7.85 14.25
C GLY A 248 -6.23 8.48 15.22
N GLU A 249 -6.05 8.25 16.53
CA GLU A 249 -6.86 8.88 17.59
C GLU A 249 -6.80 10.42 17.48
N ARG A 250 -5.59 10.99 17.42
CA ARG A 250 -5.40 12.43 17.27
C ARG A 250 -6.01 13.00 15.99
N LEU A 251 -5.91 12.29 14.86
CA LEU A 251 -6.52 12.75 13.61
C LEU A 251 -8.04 12.73 13.70
N ALA A 252 -8.62 11.70 14.31
CA ALA A 252 -10.07 11.62 14.52
C ALA A 252 -10.57 12.80 15.37
N ASP A 253 -9.88 13.14 16.46
CA ASP A 253 -10.20 14.30 17.31
C ASP A 253 -10.20 15.61 16.50
N LEU A 254 -9.16 15.85 15.68
CA LEU A 254 -9.06 17.06 14.85
C LEU A 254 -10.18 17.16 13.80
N VAL A 255 -10.59 16.02 13.21
CA VAL A 255 -11.68 15.98 12.23
C VAL A 255 -13.03 16.26 12.90
N ASP A 256 -13.25 15.72 14.10
CA ASP A 256 -14.45 15.98 14.91
C ASP A 256 -14.54 17.45 15.34
N GLU A 257 -13.41 18.07 15.73
CA GLU A 257 -13.34 19.51 16.03
C GLU A 257 -13.73 20.40 14.84
N GLU A 258 -13.41 20.01 13.60
CA GLU A 258 -13.87 20.69 12.37
C GLU A 258 -15.35 20.40 12.02
N ASN A 259 -16.06 19.58 12.81
CA ASN A 259 -17.44 19.15 12.59
C ASN A 259 -17.65 18.48 11.21
N ARG A 260 -16.67 17.68 10.77
CA ARG A 260 -16.72 16.97 9.49
C ARG A 260 -17.31 15.56 9.64
N PRO A 261 -17.90 14.99 8.57
CA PRO A 261 -18.32 13.59 8.59
C PRO A 261 -17.15 12.65 8.86
N LEU A 262 -17.22 11.94 9.98
CA LEU A 262 -16.18 11.04 10.47
C LEU A 262 -16.74 9.63 10.67
N THR A 263 -15.96 8.63 10.28
CA THR A 263 -16.13 7.24 10.70
C THR A 263 -14.80 6.74 11.25
N VAL A 264 -14.79 6.23 12.47
CA VAL A 264 -13.59 5.62 13.06
C VAL A 264 -13.59 4.11 12.88
N VAL A 265 -12.41 3.54 12.68
CA VAL A 265 -12.19 2.10 12.52
C VAL A 265 -11.30 1.63 13.66
N SER A 266 -11.73 0.61 14.40
CA SER A 266 -10.92 0.00 15.44
C SER A 266 -10.90 -1.52 15.29
N THR A 267 -9.73 -2.11 15.56
CA THR A 267 -9.59 -3.55 15.78
C THR A 267 -9.14 -3.87 17.21
N THR A 268 -8.91 -2.84 18.03
CA THR A 268 -8.41 -2.93 19.42
C THR A 268 -9.51 -3.01 20.47
N GLY A 269 -10.78 -3.10 20.06
CA GLY A 269 -11.90 -3.52 20.93
C GLY A 269 -11.86 -5.00 21.36
N ALA A 270 -10.94 -5.78 20.77
CA ALA A 270 -10.58 -7.15 21.15
C ALA A 270 -9.27 -7.13 21.97
N ILE A 271 -9.34 -7.41 23.27
CA ILE A 271 -8.16 -7.44 24.13
C ILE A 271 -7.23 -8.59 23.73
N ALA A 272 -5.92 -8.32 23.67
CA ALA A 272 -4.86 -9.31 23.63
C ALA A 272 -4.99 -10.31 24.79
N HIS A 273 -5.17 -11.59 24.46
CA HIS A 273 -5.24 -12.69 25.43
C HIS A 273 -4.06 -12.65 26.41
N THR A 274 -4.34 -12.23 27.65
CA THR A 274 -3.46 -12.47 28.79
C THR A 274 -4.19 -13.37 29.78
N GLY A 275 -4.10 -14.68 29.53
CA GLY A 275 -3.94 -15.67 30.58
C GLY A 275 -5.06 -15.92 31.59
N GLU A 276 -6.33 -15.98 31.19
CA GLU A 276 -7.36 -16.63 32.03
C GLU A 276 -8.07 -17.77 31.30
N GLU A 277 -8.04 -18.96 31.92
CA GLU A 277 -8.74 -20.17 31.50
C GLU A 277 -10.26 -19.99 31.66
N GLY A 278 -10.87 -19.25 30.73
CA GLY A 278 -12.31 -19.10 30.56
C GLY A 278 -12.67 -19.30 29.09
N GLY A 279 -13.56 -20.25 28.80
CA GLY A 279 -13.80 -20.76 27.44
C GLY A 279 -14.11 -19.67 26.40
N VAL A 280 -13.55 -19.85 25.20
CA VAL A 280 -13.65 -18.97 24.01
C VAL A 280 -15.04 -18.34 23.80
N ALA A 281 -16.13 -19.07 24.08
CA ALA A 281 -17.50 -18.58 23.94
C ALA A 281 -17.88 -17.45 24.93
N GLN A 282 -17.28 -17.43 26.12
CA GLN A 282 -17.53 -16.40 27.14
C GLN A 282 -16.72 -15.13 26.84
N ALA A 283 -15.51 -15.29 26.29
CA ALA A 283 -14.70 -14.19 25.77
C ALA A 283 -15.36 -13.52 24.55
N ASP A 284 -15.89 -14.31 23.60
CA ASP A 284 -16.64 -13.82 22.44
C ASP A 284 -17.92 -13.07 22.85
N ALA A 285 -18.64 -13.55 23.88
CA ALA A 285 -19.80 -12.86 24.42
C ALA A 285 -19.45 -11.51 25.08
N MET A 286 -18.35 -11.44 25.84
CA MET A 286 -17.86 -10.21 26.46
C MET A 286 -17.31 -9.22 25.43
N LEU A 287 -16.62 -9.71 24.40
CA LEU A 287 -16.19 -8.91 23.24
C LEU A 287 -17.39 -8.26 22.57
N ARG A 288 -18.42 -9.04 22.22
CA ARG A 288 -19.64 -8.53 21.58
C ARG A 288 -20.40 -7.53 22.47
N GLU A 289 -20.40 -7.73 23.79
CA GLU A 289 -21.04 -6.80 24.73
C GLU A 289 -20.29 -5.46 24.80
N ARG A 290 -18.96 -5.46 24.77
CA ARG A 290 -18.14 -4.23 24.71
C ARG A 290 -18.09 -3.57 23.33
N THR A 291 -18.08 -4.36 22.25
CA THR A 291 -18.24 -3.82 20.89
C THR A 291 -19.56 -3.06 20.76
N ARG A 292 -20.64 -3.55 21.41
CA ARG A 292 -21.90 -2.80 21.52
C ARG A 292 -21.79 -1.52 22.33
N GLU A 293 -20.93 -1.44 23.34
CA GLU A 293 -20.63 -0.19 24.06
C GLU A 293 -19.85 0.82 23.18
N LEU A 294 -19.06 0.32 22.23
CA LEU A 294 -18.28 1.11 21.26
C LEU A 294 -19.04 1.46 19.97
N LEU A 295 -20.13 0.76 19.64
CA LEU A 295 -20.95 0.96 18.45
C LEU A 295 -21.85 2.20 18.55
N VAL A 296 -21.25 3.35 18.77
CA VAL A 296 -21.89 4.65 18.56
C VAL A 296 -21.92 4.95 17.04
N PRO A 297 -22.83 5.83 16.57
CA PRO A 297 -22.83 6.23 15.16
C PRO A 297 -21.47 6.75 14.71
N GLY A 298 -21.03 6.34 13.53
CA GLY A 298 -19.70 6.66 12.98
C GLY A 298 -18.61 5.67 13.36
N THR A 299 -18.91 4.39 13.60
CA THR A 299 -17.91 3.39 14.00
C THR A 299 -17.92 2.13 13.13
N VAL A 300 -16.73 1.60 12.89
CA VAL A 300 -16.48 0.25 12.34
C VAL A 300 -15.59 -0.48 13.33
N VAL A 301 -16.03 -1.64 13.80
CA VAL A 301 -15.23 -2.52 14.67
C VAL A 301 -15.06 -3.85 13.97
N ALA A 302 -13.81 -4.33 13.86
CA ALA A 302 -13.51 -5.61 13.24
C ALA A 302 -12.52 -6.41 14.07
N TRP A 303 -12.71 -7.73 14.18
CA TRP A 303 -11.84 -8.61 14.96
C TRP A 303 -11.72 -10.00 14.35
N GLN A 304 -10.64 -10.68 14.70
CA GLN A 304 -10.40 -12.07 14.29
C GLN A 304 -11.25 -13.02 15.15
N GLN A 305 -12.02 -13.89 14.51
CA GLN A 305 -12.73 -14.99 15.18
C GLN A 305 -11.89 -16.26 15.23
N ALA A 306 -11.18 -16.55 14.14
CA ALA A 306 -10.31 -17.72 14.01
C ALA A 306 -9.28 -17.50 12.89
N VAL A 307 -8.24 -18.31 12.87
CA VAL A 307 -7.23 -18.33 11.81
C VAL A 307 -6.93 -19.76 11.40
N GLN A 308 -6.87 -20.00 10.09
CA GLN A 308 -6.51 -21.31 9.54
C GLN A 308 -4.99 -21.49 9.53
N ALA A 309 -4.55 -22.75 9.46
CA ALA A 309 -3.13 -23.13 9.35
C ALA A 309 -2.42 -22.49 8.13
N THR A 310 -3.17 -22.23 7.06
CA THR A 310 -2.68 -21.61 5.82
C THR A 310 -2.64 -20.08 5.90
N GLY A 311 -3.14 -19.51 6.99
CA GLY A 311 -3.10 -18.08 7.29
C GLY A 311 -4.32 -17.26 6.86
N GLU A 312 -5.38 -17.93 6.38
CA GLU A 312 -6.69 -17.32 6.15
C GLU A 312 -7.38 -16.97 7.47
N GLN A 313 -7.97 -15.77 7.53
CA GLN A 313 -8.58 -15.24 8.75
C GLN A 313 -10.11 -15.28 8.64
N GLN A 314 -10.80 -15.77 9.67
CA GLN A 314 -12.23 -15.54 9.85
C GLN A 314 -12.42 -14.24 10.62
N VAL A 315 -13.14 -13.29 10.01
CA VAL A 315 -13.29 -11.93 10.52
C VAL A 315 -14.75 -11.65 10.79
N ALA A 316 -15.03 -11.13 11.98
CA ALA A 316 -16.29 -10.45 12.29
C ALA A 316 -16.11 -8.94 12.16
N LEU A 317 -17.12 -8.27 11.61
CA LEU A 317 -17.15 -6.82 11.45
C LEU A 317 -18.53 -6.30 11.80
N GLU A 318 -18.58 -5.30 12.66
CA GLU A 318 -19.78 -4.52 12.96
C GLU A 318 -19.58 -3.07 12.54
N ILE A 319 -20.61 -2.47 11.94
CA ILE A 319 -20.60 -1.08 11.48
C ILE A 319 -21.86 -0.37 11.95
N ASN A 320 -21.69 0.81 12.56
CA ASN A 320 -22.75 1.76 12.85
C ASN A 320 -22.43 3.07 12.13
N PRO A 321 -23.04 3.35 10.98
CA PRO A 321 -22.74 4.55 10.20
C PRO A 321 -23.14 5.86 10.93
N PRO A 322 -22.55 7.02 10.56
CA PRO A 322 -22.86 8.28 11.24
C PRO A 322 -24.28 8.78 10.94
N GLU A 323 -24.93 9.40 11.92
CA GLU A 323 -26.34 9.87 11.81
C GLU A 323 -26.57 10.88 10.67
N ASN A 324 -25.53 11.65 10.34
CA ASN A 324 -25.56 12.70 9.32
C ASN A 324 -25.20 12.19 7.91
N SER A 325 -25.08 10.87 7.69
CA SER A 325 -24.87 10.32 6.36
C SER A 325 -26.08 10.62 5.46
N GLU A 326 -25.85 11.28 4.32
CA GLU A 326 -26.89 11.55 3.31
C GLU A 326 -27.54 10.27 2.72
N ILE A 327 -26.99 9.09 3.07
CA ILE A 327 -27.41 7.78 2.54
C ILE A 327 -28.38 7.13 3.54
N ILE A 328 -29.68 7.22 3.23
CA ILE A 328 -30.81 6.72 4.04
C ILE A 328 -30.69 5.23 4.43
N GLN A 329 -29.91 4.42 3.71
CA GLN A 329 -29.69 2.99 4.02
C GLN A 329 -28.67 2.74 5.14
N ALA A 330 -27.91 3.75 5.55
CA ALA A 330 -26.82 3.62 6.53
C ALA A 330 -27.30 3.67 8.00
N GLN A 331 -28.57 3.95 8.28
CA GLN A 331 -29.05 4.28 9.63
C GLN A 331 -29.31 3.07 10.56
N VAL A 332 -28.77 1.89 10.26
CA VAL A 332 -28.93 0.69 11.10
C VAL A 332 -27.57 0.02 11.30
N PRO A 333 -27.18 -0.33 12.53
CA PRO A 333 -26.01 -1.16 12.77
C PRO A 333 -26.09 -2.47 11.98
N ARG A 334 -25.01 -2.84 11.30
CA ARG A 334 -24.90 -4.08 10.52
C ARG A 334 -23.74 -4.91 11.04
N SER A 335 -23.87 -6.22 10.94
CA SER A 335 -22.85 -7.20 11.33
C SER A 335 -22.58 -8.15 10.16
N PHE A 336 -21.32 -8.49 9.97
CA PHE A 336 -20.83 -9.33 8.88
C PHE A 336 -19.78 -10.31 9.41
N ASP A 337 -19.85 -11.55 8.95
CA ASP A 337 -18.80 -12.55 9.12
C ASP A 337 -18.28 -12.92 7.73
N PHE A 338 -16.95 -12.90 7.53
CA PHE A 338 -16.35 -13.24 6.24
C PHE A 338 -14.92 -13.78 6.39
N GLU A 339 -14.46 -14.46 5.35
CA GLU A 339 -13.07 -14.93 5.24
C GLU A 339 -12.20 -13.85 4.58
N LEU A 340 -11.06 -13.57 5.18
CA LEU A 340 -10.05 -12.65 4.65
C LEU A 340 -8.79 -13.47 4.30
N PRO A 341 -8.45 -13.63 3.01
CA PRO A 341 -7.29 -14.42 2.56
C PRO A 341 -5.94 -13.70 2.75
N LEU A 342 -5.93 -12.56 3.45
CA LEU A 342 -4.76 -11.76 3.75
C LEU A 342 -4.37 -11.97 5.22
N PRO A 343 -3.21 -12.55 5.52
CA PRO A 343 -2.75 -12.76 6.89
C PRO A 343 -2.53 -11.47 7.69
N GLY A 344 -2.77 -11.53 9.00
CA GLY A 344 -2.40 -10.49 9.97
C GLY A 344 -3.51 -9.52 10.39
N ASP A 345 -3.47 -9.09 11.65
CA ASP A 345 -4.48 -8.19 12.25
C ASP A 345 -4.52 -6.82 11.58
N PHE A 346 -3.38 -6.32 11.10
CA PHE A 346 -3.35 -5.06 10.35
C PHE A 346 -4.14 -5.16 9.03
N ASN A 347 -4.29 -6.36 8.45
CA ASN A 347 -5.14 -6.56 7.28
C ASN A 347 -6.62 -6.62 7.64
N ILE A 348 -6.97 -7.00 8.88
CA ILE A 348 -8.33 -6.79 9.42
C ILE A 348 -8.61 -5.29 9.53
N ALA A 349 -7.66 -4.50 10.02
CA ALA A 349 -7.80 -3.03 10.06
C ALA A 349 -7.93 -2.43 8.66
N ASN A 350 -7.14 -2.89 7.67
CA ASN A 350 -7.27 -2.45 6.28
C ASN A 350 -8.64 -2.83 5.67
N ALA A 351 -9.17 -4.02 5.99
CA ALA A 351 -10.50 -4.44 5.57
C ALA A 351 -11.61 -3.61 6.23
N GLY A 352 -11.52 -3.37 7.53
CA GLY A 352 -12.42 -2.47 8.26
C GLY A 352 -12.42 -1.05 7.69
N LEU A 353 -11.23 -0.53 7.35
CA LEU A 353 -11.08 0.77 6.69
C LEU A 353 -11.73 0.78 5.30
N ALA A 354 -11.48 -0.24 4.48
CA ALA A 354 -12.10 -0.34 3.16
C ALA A 354 -13.64 -0.42 3.23
N VAL A 355 -14.18 -1.19 4.19
CA VAL A 355 -15.63 -1.31 4.43
C VAL A 355 -16.21 0.02 4.92
N GLY A 356 -15.56 0.70 5.87
CA GLY A 356 -15.99 2.02 6.34
C GLY A 356 -16.00 3.05 5.21
N MET A 357 -14.97 3.04 4.36
CA MET A 357 -14.89 3.90 3.18
C MET A 357 -15.99 3.59 2.15
N ALA A 358 -16.26 2.32 1.87
CA ALA A 358 -17.34 1.89 1.00
C ALA A 358 -18.72 2.32 1.54
N SER A 359 -18.93 2.17 2.86
CA SER A 359 -20.15 2.63 3.53
C SER A 359 -20.34 4.13 3.42
N ALA A 360 -19.27 4.92 3.65
CA ALA A 360 -19.32 6.38 3.55
C ALA A 360 -19.62 6.88 2.13
N ALA A 361 -19.30 6.08 1.11
CA ALA A 361 -19.64 6.35 -0.29
C ALA A 361 -21.01 5.78 -0.72
N GLY A 362 -21.73 5.08 0.17
CA GLY A 362 -23.05 4.51 -0.13
C GLY A 362 -23.01 3.28 -1.02
N ILE A 363 -21.91 2.52 -0.97
CA ILE A 363 -21.74 1.28 -1.72
C ILE A 363 -22.49 0.14 -1.01
N ASP A 364 -23.06 -0.78 -1.78
CA ASP A 364 -23.71 -1.99 -1.25
C ASP A 364 -22.70 -2.90 -0.54
N LEU A 365 -22.77 -2.93 0.79
CA LEU A 365 -21.83 -3.67 1.64
C LEU A 365 -21.95 -5.19 1.52
N ASP A 366 -23.12 -5.74 1.20
CA ASP A 366 -23.28 -7.19 1.06
C ASP A 366 -22.45 -7.70 -0.12
N THR A 367 -22.61 -7.06 -1.28
CA THR A 367 -21.83 -7.38 -2.48
C THR A 367 -20.35 -7.04 -2.30
N PHE A 368 -20.04 -5.92 -1.64
CA PHE A 368 -18.67 -5.49 -1.40
C PHE A 368 -17.90 -6.48 -0.53
N ILE A 369 -18.46 -6.87 0.63
CA ILE A 369 -17.80 -7.76 1.60
C ILE A 369 -17.66 -9.18 1.04
N ALA A 370 -18.69 -9.69 0.35
CA ALA A 370 -18.61 -11.01 -0.30
C ALA A 370 -17.39 -11.14 -1.24
N ALA A 371 -17.02 -10.06 -1.91
CA ALA A 371 -15.88 -10.03 -2.82
C ALA A 371 -14.51 -10.03 -2.11
N LEU A 372 -14.43 -9.60 -0.85
CA LEU A 372 -13.18 -9.56 -0.09
C LEU A 372 -12.60 -10.95 0.14
N THR A 373 -13.43 -12.00 0.13
CA THR A 373 -13.00 -13.41 0.25
C THR A 373 -12.06 -13.87 -0.87
N GLN A 374 -12.05 -13.16 -2.01
CA GLN A 374 -11.24 -13.50 -3.18
C GLN A 374 -10.13 -12.47 -3.42
N VAL A 375 -9.91 -11.54 -2.50
CA VAL A 375 -8.91 -10.49 -2.69
C VAL A 375 -7.51 -11.08 -2.65
N ALA A 376 -6.66 -10.65 -3.59
CA ALA A 376 -5.23 -10.87 -3.54
C ALA A 376 -4.54 -9.54 -3.81
N VAL A 377 -3.60 -9.18 -2.95
CA VAL A 377 -2.80 -7.96 -3.12
C VAL A 377 -1.40 -8.39 -3.53
N PRO A 378 -0.99 -8.12 -4.79
CA PRO A 378 0.33 -8.45 -5.29
C PRO A 378 1.46 -8.03 -4.33
N GLY A 379 2.20 -9.01 -3.80
CA GLY A 379 3.38 -8.77 -2.97
C GLY A 379 3.13 -7.99 -1.67
N ARG A 380 1.94 -8.13 -1.06
CA ARG A 380 1.60 -7.55 0.26
C ARG A 380 0.95 -8.63 1.11
N MET A 381 1.73 -9.27 1.97
CA MET A 381 1.36 -10.51 2.66
C MET A 381 0.61 -11.47 1.75
N GLN A 382 1.09 -11.60 0.51
CA GLN A 382 0.38 -12.36 -0.50
C GLN A 382 0.55 -13.85 -0.19
N ARG A 383 -0.51 -14.47 0.31
CA ARG A 383 -0.57 -15.92 0.51
C ARG A 383 -0.47 -16.64 -0.83
N ILE A 384 0.43 -17.61 -0.91
CA ILE A 384 0.53 -18.56 -2.03
C ILE A 384 0.10 -19.93 -1.50
N ASP A 385 -1.02 -20.44 -1.99
CA ASP A 385 -1.58 -21.71 -1.55
C ASP A 385 -1.61 -22.70 -2.72
N GLU A 386 -0.77 -23.73 -2.62
CA GLU A 386 -0.68 -24.85 -3.55
C GLU A 386 -1.06 -26.16 -2.81
N GLY A 387 -1.88 -26.06 -1.76
CA GLY A 387 -2.38 -27.19 -0.96
C GLY A 387 -1.40 -27.71 0.09
N GLN A 388 -0.42 -26.89 0.50
CA GLN A 388 0.45 -27.20 1.63
C GLN A 388 -0.24 -26.98 2.98
N ASP A 389 0.35 -27.50 4.06
CA ASP A 389 -0.17 -27.43 5.45
C ASP A 389 0.61 -26.44 6.33
N PHE A 390 1.23 -25.43 5.71
CA PHE A 390 1.98 -24.36 6.36
C PHE A 390 1.77 -23.03 5.62
N VAL A 391 2.03 -21.91 6.30
CA VAL A 391 1.85 -20.57 5.71
C VAL A 391 2.96 -20.29 4.71
N ALA A 392 2.62 -19.81 3.50
CA ALA A 392 3.62 -19.39 2.51
C ALA A 392 3.23 -18.02 1.93
N VAL A 393 4.11 -17.03 2.10
CA VAL A 393 3.81 -15.62 1.83
C VAL A 393 4.91 -14.92 1.02
N VAL A 394 4.51 -14.02 0.13
CA VAL A 394 5.39 -13.05 -0.54
C VAL A 394 5.07 -11.64 -0.08
N ASP A 395 6.09 -10.86 0.31
CA ASP A 395 5.94 -9.47 0.75
C ASP A 395 7.04 -8.54 0.19
N TYR A 396 6.73 -7.24 0.08
CA TYR A 396 7.61 -6.19 -0.42
C TYR A 396 8.51 -5.55 0.66
N ALA A 397 8.43 -6.01 1.90
CA ALA A 397 9.25 -5.52 2.99
C ALA A 397 10.76 -5.52 2.63
N HIS A 398 11.33 -4.33 2.42
CA HIS A 398 12.73 -4.13 2.00
C HIS A 398 13.46 -3.09 2.87
N LYS A 399 12.87 -2.77 4.02
CA LYS A 399 13.42 -1.93 5.10
C LYS A 399 13.37 -2.71 6.42
N PRO A 400 14.30 -2.49 7.36
CA PRO A 400 14.36 -3.25 8.62
C PRO A 400 13.01 -3.30 9.36
N ALA A 401 12.42 -2.15 9.69
CA ALA A 401 11.14 -2.08 10.40
C ALA A 401 9.98 -2.77 9.67
N ALA A 402 9.98 -2.78 8.33
CA ALA A 402 8.97 -3.48 7.55
C ALA A 402 9.15 -5.00 7.64
N ILE A 403 10.40 -5.50 7.62
CA ILE A 403 10.72 -6.92 7.82
C ILE A 403 10.31 -7.36 9.23
N GLU A 404 10.58 -6.53 10.23
CA GLU A 404 10.15 -6.79 11.61
C GLU A 404 8.63 -6.94 11.71
N ALA A 405 7.88 -5.99 11.14
CA ALA A 405 6.42 -5.99 11.21
C ALA A 405 5.78 -7.23 10.54
N VAL A 406 6.27 -7.66 9.36
CA VAL A 406 5.71 -8.84 8.68
C VAL A 406 6.04 -10.14 9.40
N LEU A 407 7.23 -10.23 10.03
CA LEU A 407 7.61 -11.41 10.82
C LEU A 407 6.86 -11.48 12.16
N ASP A 408 6.67 -10.34 12.83
CA ASP A 408 5.84 -10.25 14.05
C ASP A 408 4.39 -10.68 13.76
N THR A 409 3.89 -10.31 12.58
CA THR A 409 2.56 -10.71 12.11
C THR A 409 2.44 -12.21 11.91
N LEU A 410 3.41 -12.83 11.24
CA LEU A 410 3.43 -14.28 11.07
C LEU A 410 3.55 -14.99 12.41
N ARG A 411 4.34 -14.46 13.35
CA ARG A 411 4.44 -15.04 14.70
C ARG A 411 3.09 -15.02 15.43
N SER A 412 2.42 -13.86 15.47
CA SER A 412 1.09 -13.72 16.07
C SER A 412 0.07 -14.71 15.46
N GLN A 413 0.14 -14.87 14.13
CA GLN A 413 -0.70 -15.82 13.42
C GLN A 413 -0.43 -17.28 13.80
N LEU A 414 0.84 -17.67 13.89
CA LEU A 414 1.23 -19.01 14.32
C LEU A 414 0.84 -19.29 15.78
N ASP A 415 0.94 -18.27 16.65
CA ASP A 415 0.52 -18.37 18.06
C ASP A 415 -1.00 -18.51 18.20
N SER A 416 -1.77 -17.89 17.28
CA SER A 416 -3.24 -17.90 17.27
C SER A 416 -3.82 -19.13 16.57
N ALA A 417 -3.07 -19.78 15.67
CA ALA A 417 -3.49 -20.99 14.98
C ALA A 417 -3.52 -22.18 15.95
N SER A 418 -4.68 -22.84 16.08
CA SER A 418 -4.86 -24.00 16.98
C SER A 418 -4.21 -25.30 16.48
N VAL A 419 -3.11 -25.22 15.73
CA VAL A 419 -2.42 -26.38 15.14
C VAL A 419 -1.22 -26.76 16.01
N PRO A 420 -1.22 -27.93 16.68
CA PRO A 420 -0.05 -28.40 17.41
C PRO A 420 1.09 -28.67 16.42
N SER A 421 2.27 -28.10 16.65
CA SER A 421 3.46 -28.49 15.90
C SER A 421 3.81 -29.96 16.21
N ARG A 422 4.32 -30.69 15.21
CA ARG A 422 4.65 -32.13 15.34
C ARG A 422 5.73 -32.42 16.40
N GLU A 423 6.48 -31.42 16.86
CA GLU A 423 7.60 -31.57 17.80
C GLU A 423 7.32 -31.08 19.23
N GLY A 424 6.08 -30.71 19.57
CA GLY A 424 5.68 -30.40 20.95
C GLY A 424 4.73 -29.21 21.05
N ASN A 425 4.36 -28.84 22.28
CA ASN A 425 3.45 -27.74 22.63
C ASN A 425 3.95 -26.32 22.25
N GLY A 426 4.77 -26.17 21.20
CA GLY A 426 5.31 -24.89 20.73
C GLY A 426 4.63 -24.39 19.45
N ALA A 427 4.58 -23.07 19.29
CA ALA A 427 4.19 -22.38 18.07
C ALA A 427 5.10 -22.77 16.89
N GLY A 428 4.58 -22.71 15.65
CA GLY A 428 5.33 -23.02 14.44
C GLY A 428 6.58 -22.17 14.24
N ARG A 429 7.52 -22.62 13.40
CA ARG A 429 8.78 -21.92 13.10
C ARG A 429 8.60 -20.99 11.90
N ILE A 430 9.44 -19.96 11.80
CA ILE A 430 9.42 -19.00 10.70
C ILE A 430 10.72 -19.07 9.88
N GLY A 431 10.58 -19.36 8.59
CA GLY A 431 11.67 -19.28 7.61
C GLY A 431 11.53 -18.03 6.74
N VAL A 432 12.63 -17.30 6.53
CA VAL A 432 12.64 -16.06 5.73
C VAL A 432 13.73 -16.08 4.66
N VAL A 433 13.35 -15.70 3.43
CA VAL A 433 14.27 -15.38 2.34
C VAL A 433 14.39 -13.87 2.24
N VAL A 434 15.59 -13.34 2.43
CA VAL A 434 15.87 -11.90 2.45
C VAL A 434 17.06 -11.55 1.56
N GLY A 435 16.94 -10.44 0.83
CA GLY A 435 18.03 -9.86 0.04
C GLY A 435 18.05 -8.33 0.18
N ALA A 436 19.04 -7.69 -0.44
CA ALA A 436 19.12 -6.24 -0.52
C ALA A 436 19.54 -5.78 -1.91
N GLY A 437 18.99 -4.65 -2.36
CA GLY A 437 19.34 -4.02 -3.63
C GLY A 437 20.76 -3.45 -3.68
N GLY A 438 21.45 -3.63 -4.81
CA GLY A 438 22.65 -2.85 -5.15
C GLY A 438 22.29 -1.46 -5.67
N ASP A 439 23.26 -0.55 -5.78
CA ASP A 439 23.11 0.89 -6.08
C ASP A 439 22.04 1.58 -5.22
N ARG A 440 21.96 1.15 -3.96
CA ARG A 440 21.02 1.62 -2.94
C ARG A 440 21.76 1.83 -1.62
N ASP A 441 21.07 2.44 -0.66
CA ASP A 441 21.58 2.64 0.69
C ASP A 441 22.15 1.33 1.27
N SER A 442 23.47 1.30 1.45
CA SER A 442 24.19 0.16 1.98
C SER A 442 24.11 0.06 3.51
N SER A 443 23.78 1.17 4.19
CA SER A 443 23.76 1.23 5.66
C SER A 443 22.67 0.35 6.28
N LYS A 444 21.57 0.13 5.55
CA LYS A 444 20.48 -0.74 5.99
C LYS A 444 20.71 -2.25 5.78
N ARG A 445 21.74 -2.66 5.04
CA ARG A 445 21.96 -4.09 4.67
C ARG A 445 22.07 -4.98 5.91
N GLY A 446 22.96 -4.64 6.84
CA GLY A 446 23.10 -5.38 8.10
C GLY A 446 21.86 -5.31 8.98
N LEU A 447 21.19 -4.15 9.03
CA LEU A 447 19.95 -3.98 9.80
C LEU A 447 18.80 -4.85 9.27
N MET A 448 18.73 -5.11 7.96
CA MET A 448 17.74 -6.01 7.38
C MET A 448 18.00 -7.46 7.80
N GLY A 449 19.26 -7.90 7.79
CA GLY A 449 19.63 -9.23 8.30
C GLY A 449 19.33 -9.38 9.79
N ALA A 450 19.64 -8.34 10.59
CA ALA A 450 19.34 -8.30 12.01
C ALA A 450 17.83 -8.39 12.29
N ALA A 451 17.01 -7.61 11.56
CA ALA A 451 15.55 -7.64 11.66
C ALA A 451 14.99 -9.06 11.42
N ALA A 452 15.51 -9.76 10.41
CA ALA A 452 15.15 -11.15 10.12
C ALA A 452 15.56 -12.11 11.24
N ALA A 453 16.84 -12.10 11.63
CA ALA A 453 17.39 -13.02 12.62
C ALA A 453 16.91 -12.79 14.06
N ASN A 454 16.27 -11.65 14.35
CA ASN A 454 15.61 -11.41 15.63
C ASN A 454 14.24 -12.12 15.76
N ARG A 455 13.62 -12.55 14.64
CA ARG A 455 12.23 -13.06 14.62
C ARG A 455 12.06 -14.41 13.92
N ALA A 456 12.90 -14.71 12.94
CA ALA A 456 12.89 -15.95 12.20
C ALA A 456 13.74 -17.03 12.89
N ASP A 457 13.46 -18.28 12.57
CA ASP A 457 14.19 -19.47 13.03
C ASP A 457 15.12 -19.99 11.92
N PHE A 458 14.82 -19.65 10.67
CA PHE A 458 15.67 -19.91 9.50
C PHE A 458 15.79 -18.69 8.60
N VAL A 459 17.03 -18.26 8.31
CA VAL A 459 17.31 -17.09 7.47
C VAL A 459 18.14 -17.51 6.25
N VAL A 460 17.57 -17.32 5.06
CA VAL A 460 18.24 -17.52 3.78
C VAL A 460 18.54 -16.17 3.15
N VAL A 461 19.83 -15.82 3.04
CA VAL A 461 20.29 -14.58 2.41
C VAL A 461 20.57 -14.81 0.92
N THR A 462 20.00 -13.97 0.06
CA THR A 462 20.04 -14.12 -1.40
C THR A 462 20.20 -12.80 -2.15
N ASP A 463 20.41 -12.87 -3.46
CA ASP A 463 20.42 -11.71 -4.35
C ASP A 463 19.01 -11.10 -4.52
N ASP A 464 18.92 -9.78 -4.45
CA ASP A 464 17.73 -8.99 -4.77
C ASP A 464 18.16 -7.78 -5.60
N ASN A 465 17.95 -7.81 -6.92
CA ASN A 465 18.36 -6.75 -7.84
C ASN A 465 19.80 -6.23 -7.53
N PRO A 466 20.87 -7.01 -7.78
CA PRO A 466 22.25 -6.56 -7.56
C PRO A 466 22.63 -5.30 -8.36
N ARG A 467 21.95 -5.04 -9.48
CA ARG A 467 22.24 -3.92 -10.38
C ARG A 467 23.71 -3.94 -10.80
N THR A 468 24.42 -2.83 -10.69
CA THR A 468 25.82 -2.73 -11.13
C THR A 468 26.83 -3.15 -10.06
N GLU A 469 26.39 -3.40 -8.82
CA GLU A 469 27.25 -3.88 -7.74
C GLU A 469 27.56 -5.39 -7.86
N ASP A 470 28.70 -5.82 -7.31
CA ASP A 470 28.96 -7.23 -7.05
C ASP A 470 27.98 -7.75 -5.99
N PRO A 471 27.17 -8.79 -6.27
CA PRO A 471 26.19 -9.31 -5.32
C PRO A 471 26.79 -9.92 -4.06
N ALA A 472 28.01 -10.48 -4.12
CA ALA A 472 28.58 -11.20 -2.98
C ALA A 472 28.81 -10.32 -1.73
N PRO A 473 29.42 -9.12 -1.84
CA PRO A 473 29.51 -8.17 -0.72
C PRO A 473 28.16 -7.74 -0.15
N ILE A 474 27.11 -7.67 -0.97
CA ILE A 474 25.76 -7.31 -0.52
C ILE A 474 25.23 -8.41 0.41
N ARG A 475 25.27 -9.67 -0.03
CA ARG A 475 24.84 -10.82 0.78
C ARG A 475 25.65 -10.95 2.06
N GLN A 476 26.97 -10.76 1.99
CA GLN A 476 27.85 -10.79 3.17
C GLN A 476 27.45 -9.75 4.22
N ALA A 477 27.10 -8.53 3.81
CA ALA A 477 26.67 -7.48 4.73
C ALA A 477 25.34 -7.81 5.42
N VAL A 478 24.37 -8.38 4.68
CA VAL A 478 23.10 -8.83 5.25
C VAL A 478 23.32 -10.00 6.21
N MET A 479 24.09 -11.00 5.80
CA MET A 479 24.40 -12.19 6.61
C MET A 479 25.15 -11.82 7.89
N ALA A 480 26.14 -10.92 7.82
CA ALA A 480 26.89 -10.48 9.00
C ALA A 480 25.97 -9.83 10.04
N GLY A 481 25.04 -8.96 9.62
CA GLY A 481 24.07 -8.36 10.54
C GLY A 481 23.08 -9.36 11.13
N ALA A 482 22.71 -10.40 10.38
CA ALA A 482 21.85 -11.48 10.85
C ALA A 482 22.53 -12.31 11.96
N ILE A 483 23.78 -12.73 11.71
CA ILE A 483 24.58 -13.51 12.67
C ILE A 483 24.84 -12.70 13.95
N GLU A 484 25.30 -11.45 13.82
CA GLU A 484 25.58 -10.58 14.97
C GLU A 484 24.34 -10.41 15.87
N ALA A 485 23.17 -10.20 15.26
CA ALA A 485 21.91 -10.03 15.99
C ALA A 485 21.51 -11.32 16.74
N ALA A 486 21.60 -12.48 16.09
CA ALA A 486 21.28 -13.77 16.72
C ALA A 486 22.24 -14.09 17.88
N GLU A 487 23.55 -13.87 17.69
CA GLU A 487 24.56 -14.06 18.75
C GLU A 487 24.29 -13.14 19.95
N LYS A 488 24.01 -11.86 19.68
CA LYS A 488 23.69 -10.87 20.72
C LYS A 488 22.41 -11.21 21.48
N ALA A 489 21.41 -11.75 20.78
CA ALA A 489 20.14 -12.16 21.37
C ALA A 489 20.18 -13.57 22.00
N GLY A 490 21.27 -14.33 21.80
CA GLY A 490 21.37 -15.72 22.24
C GLY A 490 20.34 -16.65 21.58
N ARG A 491 19.91 -16.34 20.35
CA ARG A 491 18.94 -17.14 19.60
C ARG A 491 19.66 -18.21 18.77
N ASP A 492 19.10 -19.41 18.74
CA ASP A 492 19.52 -20.47 17.82
C ASP A 492 18.76 -20.27 16.50
N VAL A 493 19.48 -19.81 15.47
CA VAL A 493 18.93 -19.47 14.15
C VAL A 493 19.74 -20.20 13.10
N GLU A 494 19.06 -20.90 12.20
CA GLU A 494 19.72 -21.53 11.05
C GLU A 494 20.00 -20.49 9.95
N PHE A 495 21.18 -20.54 9.36
CA PHE A 495 21.60 -19.60 8.30
C PHE A 495 22.02 -20.32 7.02
N ARG A 496 21.60 -19.76 5.87
CA ARG A 496 22.07 -20.14 4.53
C ARG A 496 22.36 -18.90 3.70
N GLU A 497 23.47 -18.91 2.97
CA GLU A 497 23.72 -17.93 1.90
C GLU A 497 23.61 -18.67 0.56
N ILE A 498 22.62 -18.26 -0.26
CA ILE A 498 22.36 -18.85 -1.57
C ILE A 498 22.22 -17.69 -2.56
N ALA A 499 23.08 -17.63 -3.58
CA ALA A 499 23.07 -16.52 -4.53
C ALA A 499 21.79 -16.51 -5.38
N SER A 500 21.39 -17.68 -5.90
CA SER A 500 20.18 -17.82 -6.72
C SER A 500 18.93 -17.63 -5.86
N ARG A 501 18.13 -16.62 -6.19
CA ARG A 501 16.87 -16.34 -5.48
C ARG A 501 15.86 -17.47 -5.61
N ALA A 502 15.79 -18.14 -6.75
CA ALA A 502 14.93 -19.32 -6.92
C ALA A 502 15.37 -20.48 -6.02
N GLU A 503 16.68 -20.75 -5.93
CA GLU A 503 17.21 -21.82 -5.07
C GLU A 503 17.05 -21.48 -3.59
N ALA A 504 17.15 -20.21 -3.21
CA ALA A 504 16.87 -19.75 -1.85
C ALA A 504 15.40 -19.99 -1.45
N ILE A 505 14.48 -19.76 -2.39
CA ILE A 505 13.04 -20.05 -2.20
C ILE A 505 12.82 -21.57 -2.10
N ASP A 506 13.49 -22.38 -2.93
CA ASP A 506 13.42 -23.84 -2.82
C ASP A 506 13.92 -24.32 -1.45
N GLU A 507 15.03 -23.77 -0.94
CA GLU A 507 15.60 -24.13 0.36
C GLU A 507 14.63 -23.83 1.52
N VAL A 508 14.06 -22.62 1.58
CA VAL A 508 13.13 -22.25 2.67
C VAL A 508 11.85 -23.10 2.62
N VAL A 509 11.34 -23.38 1.41
CA VAL A 509 10.16 -24.22 1.24
C VAL A 509 10.45 -25.65 1.66
N ASN A 510 11.62 -26.20 1.31
CA ASN A 510 12.01 -27.55 1.68
C ASN A 510 12.23 -27.71 3.19
N TRP A 511 12.77 -26.70 3.86
CA TRP A 511 12.95 -26.65 5.32
C TRP A 511 11.63 -26.68 6.12
N ALA A 512 10.58 -26.02 5.60
CA ALA A 512 9.31 -25.88 6.32
C ALA A 512 8.60 -27.21 6.57
N THR A 513 7.87 -27.32 7.66
CA THR A 513 7.03 -28.47 7.99
C THR A 513 5.61 -28.03 8.33
N SER A 514 4.71 -28.98 8.56
CA SER A 514 3.32 -28.71 8.95
C SER A 514 3.24 -27.71 10.11
N GLY A 515 2.49 -26.62 9.94
CA GLY A 515 2.34 -25.57 10.93
C GLY A 515 3.45 -24.52 10.98
N ASP A 516 4.49 -24.60 10.16
CA ASP A 516 5.49 -23.53 10.03
C ASP A 516 4.96 -22.35 9.17
N ALA A 517 5.75 -21.29 9.06
CA ALA A 517 5.54 -20.23 8.08
C ALA A 517 6.82 -19.97 7.27
N VAL A 518 6.66 -19.73 5.96
CA VAL A 518 7.73 -19.24 5.09
C VAL A 518 7.35 -17.90 4.47
N ILE A 519 8.30 -16.98 4.43
CA ILE A 519 8.11 -15.68 3.80
C ILE A 519 9.29 -15.28 2.92
N VAL A 520 8.97 -14.80 1.72
CA VAL A 520 9.93 -14.21 0.78
C VAL A 520 9.74 -12.70 0.79
N VAL A 521 10.75 -11.95 1.22
CA VAL A 521 10.69 -10.49 1.36
C VAL A 521 11.60 -9.77 0.36
N GLY A 522 11.26 -8.53 0.04
CA GLY A 522 12.08 -7.60 -0.75
C GLY A 522 11.41 -7.16 -2.04
N LYS A 523 11.11 -8.10 -2.95
CA LYS A 523 10.56 -7.78 -4.28
C LYS A 523 9.05 -7.63 -4.31
N GLY A 524 8.33 -8.42 -3.51
CA GLY A 524 6.87 -8.38 -3.44
C GLY A 524 6.19 -8.59 -4.79
N HIS A 525 5.79 -7.49 -5.43
CA HIS A 525 5.06 -7.47 -6.70
C HIS A 525 5.96 -7.22 -7.92
N GLU A 526 7.24 -6.86 -7.69
CA GLU A 526 8.19 -6.59 -8.76
C GLU A 526 8.43 -7.83 -9.60
N VAL A 527 8.29 -7.68 -10.91
CA VAL A 527 8.69 -8.69 -11.89
C VAL A 527 10.05 -8.31 -12.45
N GLY A 528 10.97 -9.25 -12.39
CA GLY A 528 12.31 -9.19 -12.92
C GLY A 528 13.40 -9.02 -11.88
N GLN A 529 14.61 -9.47 -12.20
CA GLN A 529 15.82 -9.29 -11.41
C GLN A 529 16.86 -8.55 -12.26
N LEU A 530 17.23 -7.34 -11.83
CA LEU A 530 18.18 -6.49 -12.55
C LEU A 530 19.63 -6.88 -12.18
N ILE A 531 20.38 -7.39 -13.17
CA ILE A 531 21.80 -7.77 -13.04
C ILE A 531 22.59 -7.01 -14.11
N GLY A 532 23.51 -6.15 -13.68
CA GLY A 532 24.12 -5.14 -14.52
C GLY A 532 23.04 -4.24 -15.13
N GLU A 533 22.98 -4.21 -16.46
CA GLU A 533 21.97 -3.48 -17.24
C GLU A 533 20.83 -4.39 -17.74
N THR A 534 20.88 -5.69 -17.45
CA THR A 534 19.92 -6.68 -17.99
C THR A 534 18.84 -7.01 -16.97
N MET A 535 17.57 -6.84 -17.37
CA MET A 535 16.42 -7.30 -16.61
C MET A 535 16.11 -8.76 -16.97
N HIS A 536 16.36 -9.68 -16.06
CA HIS A 536 15.99 -11.09 -16.21
C HIS A 536 14.56 -11.30 -15.68
N HIS A 537 13.73 -12.11 -16.33
CA HIS A 537 12.41 -12.44 -15.77
C HIS A 537 12.56 -13.21 -14.46
N PHE A 538 11.86 -12.76 -13.42
CA PHE A 538 11.83 -13.41 -12.10
C PHE A 538 10.62 -12.89 -11.33
N ASP A 539 9.87 -13.77 -10.69
CA ASP A 539 8.73 -13.38 -9.85
C ASP A 539 8.69 -14.26 -8.61
N ASP A 540 8.83 -13.64 -7.42
CA ASP A 540 8.81 -14.35 -6.14
C ASP A 540 7.54 -15.20 -5.96
N ARG A 541 6.41 -14.77 -6.57
CA ARG A 541 5.12 -15.46 -6.47
C ARG A 541 5.09 -16.71 -7.34
N GLU A 542 5.60 -16.61 -8.58
CA GLU A 542 5.72 -17.74 -9.50
C GLU A 542 6.69 -18.77 -8.95
N GLU A 543 7.83 -18.33 -8.43
CA GLU A 543 8.87 -19.20 -7.88
C GLU A 543 8.45 -19.87 -6.57
N LEU A 544 7.74 -19.15 -5.68
CA LEU A 544 7.20 -19.75 -4.45
C LEU A 544 6.13 -20.80 -4.78
N ALA A 545 5.22 -20.51 -5.72
CA ALA A 545 4.22 -21.49 -6.18
C ALA A 545 4.90 -22.73 -6.79
N ARG A 546 5.91 -22.54 -7.65
CA ARG A 546 6.71 -23.63 -8.24
C ARG A 546 7.35 -24.50 -7.16
N ALA A 547 7.99 -23.89 -6.16
CA ALA A 547 8.67 -24.60 -5.07
C ALA A 547 7.68 -25.42 -4.24
N LEU A 548 6.52 -24.86 -3.89
CA LEU A 548 5.45 -25.55 -3.16
C LEU A 548 4.90 -26.76 -3.94
N GLN A 549 4.62 -26.58 -5.24
CA GLN A 549 4.18 -27.66 -6.12
C GLN A 549 5.22 -28.79 -6.21
N SER A 550 6.50 -28.42 -6.27
CA SER A 550 7.62 -29.38 -6.32
C SER A 550 7.71 -30.19 -5.04
N LYS A 551 7.62 -29.54 -3.87
CA LYS A 551 7.62 -30.20 -2.56
C LYS A 551 6.43 -31.16 -2.40
N ARG A 552 5.23 -30.74 -2.80
CA ARG A 552 4.04 -31.58 -2.75
C ARG A 552 4.18 -32.82 -3.64
N THR A 553 4.71 -32.64 -4.85
CA THR A 553 4.94 -33.74 -5.80
C THR A 553 5.97 -34.73 -5.27
N ALA A 554 7.06 -34.24 -4.66
CA ALA A 554 8.04 -35.09 -3.99
C ALA A 554 7.40 -35.90 -2.84
N HIS A 555 6.54 -35.27 -2.04
CA HIS A 555 5.87 -35.95 -0.93
C HIS A 555 4.91 -37.05 -1.39
N LEU A 556 4.17 -36.83 -2.49
CA LEU A 556 3.27 -37.82 -3.10
C LEU A 556 4.01 -39.01 -3.72
N ASN A 557 5.23 -38.79 -4.21
CA ASN A 557 6.05 -39.81 -4.86
C ASN A 557 6.95 -40.60 -3.89
N THR A 558 6.96 -40.24 -2.59
CA THR A 558 7.67 -41.02 -1.57
C THR A 558 6.92 -42.34 -1.35
N PRO A 559 7.53 -43.51 -1.64
CA PRO A 559 6.87 -44.80 -1.47
C PRO A 559 6.48 -45.00 0.00
N ILE A 560 5.21 -45.28 0.25
CA ILE A 560 4.72 -45.68 1.58
C ILE A 560 5.42 -46.99 1.92
N THR A 561 6.35 -46.97 2.89
CA THR A 561 6.95 -48.20 3.42
C THR A 561 5.87 -49.03 4.10
N PRO A 562 5.82 -50.36 3.87
CA PRO A 562 4.74 -51.23 4.36
C PRO A 562 4.84 -51.58 5.85
N GLU A 563 5.28 -50.66 6.72
CA GLU A 563 5.42 -50.91 8.16
C GLU A 563 4.22 -50.41 9.00
N ALA A 564 3.18 -49.87 8.37
CA ALA A 564 1.97 -49.40 9.04
C ALA A 564 0.71 -50.27 8.77
N ARG A 565 0.88 -51.57 8.53
CA ARG A 565 -0.24 -52.53 8.46
C ARG A 565 -0.28 -53.58 9.59
N ASP A 566 0.76 -53.68 10.42
CA ASP A 566 0.90 -54.76 11.40
C ASP A 566 0.60 -54.35 12.86
N THR A 567 -0.45 -53.54 13.08
CA THR A 567 -1.00 -53.32 14.44
C THR A 567 -2.52 -53.47 14.54
N ALA A 568 -3.19 -53.96 13.48
CA ALA A 568 -4.64 -54.17 13.48
C ALA A 568 -5.08 -55.65 13.38
N GLU A 569 -4.17 -56.62 13.28
CA GLU A 569 -4.53 -58.06 13.18
C GLU A 569 -4.10 -58.93 14.38
N ASP A 570 -3.37 -58.41 15.38
CA ASP A 570 -2.89 -59.22 16.52
C ASP A 570 -3.72 -59.10 17.81
N SER A 571 -4.95 -58.55 17.71
CA SER A 571 -5.89 -58.47 18.85
C SER A 571 -7.07 -59.46 18.79
N ASP A 572 -7.12 -60.36 17.80
CA ASP A 572 -8.24 -61.33 17.66
C ASP A 572 -7.83 -62.82 17.84
N GLU A 573 -6.57 -63.10 18.20
CA GLU A 573 -6.13 -64.46 18.56
C GLU A 573 -5.24 -64.48 19.81
N ARG A 574 -5.80 -64.18 21.00
CA ARG A 574 -5.34 -64.75 22.28
C ARG A 574 -6.30 -64.48 23.45
N GLN A 575 -7.09 -65.52 23.75
CA GLN A 575 -7.67 -65.94 25.05
C GLN A 575 -8.61 -65.02 25.83
#